data_AF-A0A524A4G5-F1
#
_entry.id   AF-A0A524A4G5-F1
#
_cell.length_a   1.000
_cell.length_b   1.000
_cell.length_c   1.000
_cell.angle_alpha   90.00
_cell.angle_beta   90.00
_cell.angle_gamma   90.00
#
_symmetry.space_group_name_H-M   'P 1'
#
loop_
_entity.id
_entity.type
_entity.pdbx_description
1 polymer ?
#
loop_
_entity_poly.entity_id
_entity_poly.type
_entity_poly.pdbx_seq_one_letter_code
_entity_poly.pdbx_strand_id
1 'polypeptide(L)' 'MHHCQYGPCFNTADGLHQRLAALSQQALQLAAAGDEAGLAAVEAQVDEAATELWGITDRELKEIRRSLEELG' A
#
# COMPACT_ATOMS: atom_id res chain seq x y z
N MET A 1 18.53 3.45 19.39
CA MET A 1 18.42 3.15 17.94
C MET A 1 17.05 3.64 17.51
N HIS A 2 17.00 4.81 16.86
CA HIS A 2 15.76 5.42 16.35
C HIS A 2 15.35 4.79 15.03
N HIS A 3 14.04 4.74 14.75
CA HIS A 3 13.37 5.06 13.47
C HIS A 3 12.13 4.21 13.13
N CYS A 4 11.19 4.04 14.07
CA CYS A 4 9.81 3.65 13.73
C CYS A 4 8.83 4.36 14.68
N GLN A 5 8.68 5.67 14.53
CA GLN A 5 7.84 6.45 15.46
C GLN A 5 6.39 6.57 14.99
N TYR A 6 6.08 6.34 13.71
CA TYR A 6 4.75 6.63 13.14
C TYR A 6 4.24 5.62 12.09
N GLY A 7 4.88 4.44 11.96
CA GLY A 7 4.47 3.40 11.02
C GLY A 7 5.15 2.05 11.30
N PRO A 8 4.67 0.95 10.70
CA PRO A 8 5.25 -0.38 10.90
C PRO A 8 6.70 -0.40 10.45
N CYS A 9 7.61 -0.86 11.32
CA CYS A 9 9.02 -1.04 10.97
C CYS A 9 9.13 -2.03 9.82
N PHE A 10 9.96 -1.73 8.81
CA PHE A 10 10.24 -2.72 7.78
C PHE A 10 10.86 -3.99 8.38
N ASN A 11 10.20 -5.13 8.19
CA ASN A 11 10.66 -6.43 8.65
C ASN A 11 10.92 -7.34 7.43
N THR A 12 12.19 -7.66 7.19
CA THR A 12 12.59 -8.52 6.07
C THR A 12 12.16 -9.97 6.24
N ALA A 13 11.79 -10.42 7.44
CA ALA A 13 11.25 -11.76 7.68
C ALA A 13 9.73 -11.82 7.52
N ASP A 14 9.06 -10.67 7.34
CA ASP A 14 7.62 -10.60 7.18
C ASP A 14 7.24 -10.63 5.69
N GLY A 15 6.47 -11.63 5.30
CA GLY A 15 6.01 -11.81 3.92
C GLY A 15 5.17 -10.64 3.41
N LEU A 16 4.47 -9.92 4.28
CA LEU A 16 3.67 -8.75 3.90
C LEU A 16 4.55 -7.55 3.55
N HIS A 17 5.59 -7.33 4.35
CA HIS A 17 6.57 -6.28 4.07
C HIS A 17 7.31 -6.54 2.76
N GLN A 18 7.67 -7.80 2.49
CA GLN A 18 8.28 -8.19 1.21
C GLN A 18 7.30 -8.00 0.04
N ARG A 19 6.03 -8.38 0.22
CA ARG A 19 4.97 -8.21 -0.80
C ARG A 19 4.77 -6.72 -1.14
N LEU A 20 4.67 -5.84 -0.15
CA LEU A 20 4.54 -4.40 -0.35
C LEU A 20 5.75 -3.79 -1.07
N ALA A 21 6.97 -4.22 -0.72
CA ALA A 21 8.19 -3.78 -1.39
C ALA A 21 8.20 -4.22 -2.87
N ALA A 22 7.80 -5.45 -3.17
CA ALA A 22 7.69 -5.95 -4.54
C ALA A 22 6.63 -5.21 -5.36
N LEU A 23 5.45 -4.97 -4.79
CA LEU A 23 4.38 -4.19 -5.43
C LEU A 23 4.84 -2.76 -5.72
N SER A 24 5.56 -2.12 -4.80
CA SER A 24 6.12 -0.78 -5.00
C SER A 24 7.12 -0.75 -6.17
N GLN A 25 7.97 -1.77 -6.29
CA GLN A 25 8.90 -1.89 -7.41
C GLN A 25 8.17 -2.09 -8.74
N GLN A 26 7.11 -2.90 -8.74
CA GLN A 26 6.27 -3.13 -9.92
C GLN A 26 5.54 -1.86 -10.36
N ALA A 27 4.95 -1.11 -9.42
CA ALA A 27 4.30 0.16 -9.70
C ALA A 27 5.26 1.15 -10.39
N LEU A 28 6.50 1.25 -9.91
CA LEU A 28 7.51 2.12 -10.52
C LEU A 28 7.83 1.70 -11.97
N GLN A 29 7.91 0.39 -12.24
CA GLN A 29 8.15 -0.12 -13.60
C GLN A 29 6.98 0.19 -14.55
N LEU A 30 5.74 0.00 -14.07
CA LEU A 30 4.53 0.27 -14.85
C LEU A 30 4.35 1.76 -15.11
N ALA A 31 4.60 2.61 -14.12
CA ALA A 31 4.60 4.05 -14.27
C ALA A 31 5.66 4.52 -15.28
N ALA A 32 6.87 3.94 -15.24
CA ALA A 32 7.92 4.22 -16.22
C ALA A 32 7.54 3.77 -17.65
N ALA A 33 6.71 2.73 -17.77
CA ALA A 33 6.20 2.23 -19.04
C ALA A 33 4.92 2.97 -19.52
N GLY A 34 4.32 3.83 -18.70
CA GLY A 34 3.05 4.49 -18.99
C GLY A 34 1.84 3.54 -18.97
N ASP A 35 1.94 2.39 -18.30
CA ASP A 35 0.86 1.40 -18.21
C ASP A 35 -0.10 1.75 -17.05
N GLU A 36 -1.07 2.61 -17.33
CA GLU A 36 -2.07 3.04 -16.35
C GLU A 36 -2.98 1.91 -15.88
N ALA A 37 -3.34 0.97 -16.77
CA ALA A 37 -4.21 -0.15 -16.43
C ALA A 37 -3.50 -1.14 -15.49
N GLY A 38 -2.22 -1.43 -15.78
CA GLY A 38 -1.37 -2.22 -14.90
C GLY A 38 -1.16 -1.51 -13.55
N LEU A 39 -0.95 -0.20 -13.55
CA LEU A 39 -0.75 0.58 -12.33
C LEU A 39 -1.97 0.51 -11.41
N ALA A 40 -3.19 0.69 -11.94
CA ALA A 40 -4.43 0.57 -11.17
C ALA A 40 -4.60 -0.82 -10.53
N ALA A 41 -4.19 -1.89 -11.22
CA ALA A 41 -4.24 -3.24 -10.68
C ALA A 41 -3.20 -3.47 -9.55
N VAL A 42 -2.05 -2.80 -9.61
CA VAL A 42 -1.06 -2.84 -8.53
C VAL A 42 -1.51 -2.02 -7.34
N GLU A 43 -2.12 -0.85 -7.55
CA GLU A 43 -2.68 -0.01 -6.48
C GLU A 43 -3.73 -0.78 -5.65
N ALA A 44 -4.63 -1.52 -6.29
CA ALA A 44 -5.60 -2.36 -5.59
C ALA A 44 -4.94 -3.44 -4.70
N GLN A 45 -3.82 -4.01 -5.14
CA GLN A 45 -3.06 -4.99 -4.35
C GLN A 45 -2.27 -4.34 -3.21
N VAL A 46 -1.82 -3.09 -3.38
CA VAL A 46 -1.20 -2.31 -2.31
C VAL A 46 -2.22 -2.01 -1.23
N ASP A 47 -3.44 -1.60 -1.59
CA ASP A 47 -4.55 -1.38 -0.65
C ASP A 47 -4.86 -2.63 0.18
N GLU A 48 -4.93 -3.80 -0.46
CA GLU A 48 -5.12 -5.09 0.23
C GLU A 48 -3.98 -5.37 1.21
N ALA A 49 -2.74 -5.30 0.76
CA ALA A 49 -1.58 -5.60 1.59
C ALA A 49 -1.41 -4.58 2.75
N ALA A 50 -1.77 -3.32 2.53
CA ALA A 50 -1.77 -2.28 3.56
C ALA A 50 -2.87 -2.51 4.60
N THR A 51 -4.04 -2.95 4.17
CA THR A 51 -5.16 -3.34 5.04
C THR A 51 -4.76 -4.49 5.96
N GLU A 52 -4.11 -5.51 5.41
CA GLU A 52 -3.57 -6.64 6.17
C GLU A 52 -2.46 -6.20 7.13
N LEU A 53 -1.52 -5.37 6.68
CA LEU A 53 -0.39 -4.90 7.49
C LEU A 53 -0.83 -4.03 8.68
N TRP A 54 -1.80 -3.14 8.47
CA TRP A 54 -2.30 -2.26 9.52
C TRP A 54 -3.47 -2.85 10.32
N GLY A 55 -3.95 -4.04 9.95
CA GLY A 55 -5.10 -4.68 10.60
C GLY A 55 -6.39 -3.85 10.47
N ILE A 56 -6.50 -3.08 9.39
CA ILE A 56 -7.66 -2.22 9.12
C ILE A 56 -8.76 -3.09 8.54
N THR A 57 -10.02 -2.85 8.90
CA THR A 57 -11.14 -3.56 8.30
C THR A 57 -11.58 -2.91 6.97
N ASP A 58 -12.26 -3.65 6.10
CA ASP A 58 -12.86 -3.10 4.88
C ASP A 58 -13.74 -1.87 5.14
N ARG A 59 -14.40 -1.85 6.31
CA ARG A 59 -15.21 -0.71 6.76
C ARG A 59 -14.33 0.50 7.02
N GLU A 60 -13.28 0.35 7.82
CA GLU A 60 -12.35 1.44 8.14
C GLU A 60 -11.61 1.94 6.89
N LEU A 61 -11.25 1.04 5.97
CA LEU A 61 -10.66 1.43 4.68
C LEU A 61 -11.64 2.25 3.82
N LYS A 62 -12.93 1.90 3.80
CA LYS A 62 -13.98 2.71 3.13
C LYS A 62 -14.13 4.09 3.76
N GLU A 63 -14.07 4.19 5.09
CA GLU A 63 -14.14 5.47 5.80
C GLU A 63 -12.93 6.36 5.47
N ILE A 64 -11.71 5.79 5.47
CA ILE A 64 -10.49 6.51 5.08
C ILE A 64 -10.60 7.03 3.64
N ARG A 65 -11.04 6.20 2.69
CA ARG A 65 -11.24 6.61 1.29
C ARG A 65 -12.25 7.75 1.17
N ARG A 66 -13.42 7.63 1.82
CA ARG A 66 -14.43 8.69 1.80
C ARG A 66 -13.88 10.01 2.36
N SER A 67 -13.16 9.96 3.48
CA SER A 67 -12.55 11.16 4.06
C SER A 67 -11.47 11.78 3.15
N LEU A 68 -10.73 10.98 2.39
CA LEU A 68 -9.75 11.48 1.42
C LEU A 68 -10.43 12.11 0.18
N GLU A 69 -11.54 11.53 -0.29
CA GLU A 69 -12.37 12.10 -1.35
C GLU A 69 -12.98 13.45 -0.93
N GLU A 70 -13.39 13.59 0.34
CA GLU A 70 -13.95 14.84 0.89
C GLU A 70 -12.90 15.95 1.06
N LEU A 71 -11.60 15.61 1.05
CA LEU A 71 -10.48 16.57 1.13
C LEU A 71 -10.04 17.08 -0.26
N GLY A 72 -10.60 16.53 -1.35
CA GLY A 72 -10.32 16.88 -2.75
C GLY A 72 -11.24 17.93 -3.33
#